data_AF-A0A510KY28-F1
#
_entry.id   AF-A0A510KY28-F1
#
_cell.length_a   1.000
_cell.length_b   1.000
_cell.length_c   1.000
_cell.angle_alpha   90.00
_cell.angle_beta   90.00
_cell.angle_gamma   90.00
#
_symmetry.space_group_name_H-M   'P 1'
#
loop_
_entity.id
_entity.type
_entity.pdbx_description
1 polymer ?
#
loop_
_entity_poly.entity_id
_entity_poly.type
_entity_poly.pdbx_seq_one_letter_code
_entity_poly.pdbx_strand_id
1 'polypeptide(L)'
;MAIQRNDLNTLNNVQIKSENNRAFYADVRSLMFFTKDFAISPTFITEPGDLLELNISGLNENHNFYKLIASAYSQAYTPLNVVVYGNNTAATFTELMNTYINHEDAFEVTNWITNMDIVSEKTYINSIVSYAKTDKDKQFFIAVDYEKVGSAAEAVKLQTENNVNNVAFVIEGTKNLAKGNWLTGALVGGTIGYKDLGSYIVHSTQITGFVQENFTKTEQKSFWDAGLNYLSKPTQGYFHIVNGLNSDNKTFIELKLIEIWLRDGLKKDLTIFQVRKDKIPLNDIGRLMIESIIRERCRQGASAGMFMVDNAGSYFGTIMQKDKNGNEFSIKLGHLTVSELTQESIREGKFKFDLRVTFLNGVRNLALTGTITTDGEIVFDK
;
A
#
# COMPACT_ATOMS: atom_id res chain seq x y z
N MET A 1 -24.90 35.60 48.28
CA MET A 1 -24.63 35.40 46.84
C MET A 1 -24.44 33.92 46.61
N ALA A 2 -25.49 33.25 46.10
CA ALA A 2 -25.46 31.82 45.82
C ALA A 2 -24.83 31.59 44.45
N ILE A 3 -23.84 30.70 44.39
CA ILE A 3 -23.22 30.22 43.16
C ILE A 3 -24.26 29.36 42.44
N GLN A 4 -24.77 29.84 41.30
CA GLN A 4 -25.55 29.00 40.39
C GLN A 4 -24.63 27.89 39.86
N ARG A 5 -24.88 26.65 40.29
CA ARG A 5 -24.46 25.46 39.53
C ARG A 5 -25.34 25.43 38.29
N ASN A 6 -24.75 25.70 37.13
CA ASN A 6 -25.42 25.40 35.87
C ASN A 6 -25.56 23.90 35.74
N ASP A 7 -26.81 23.46 35.60
CA ASP A 7 -27.20 22.07 35.43
C ASP A 7 -26.50 21.46 34.21
N LEU A 8 -25.80 20.37 34.47
CA LEU A 8 -24.96 19.61 33.56
C LEU A 8 -25.80 18.67 32.66
N ASN A 9 -26.94 19.15 32.13
CA ASN A 9 -27.95 18.30 31.51
C ASN A 9 -28.63 18.87 30.24
N THR A 10 -27.95 19.73 29.47
CA THR A 10 -28.44 20.18 28.15
C THR A 10 -27.57 19.73 26.97
N LEU A 11 -26.84 18.61 27.11
CA LEU A 11 -26.08 17.98 26.01
C LEU A 11 -26.72 16.69 25.48
N ASN A 12 -28.01 16.46 25.74
CA ASN A 12 -28.76 15.43 25.01
C ASN A 12 -29.32 16.05 23.73
N ASN A 13 -28.73 15.68 22.59
CA ASN A 13 -29.07 16.04 21.20
C ASN A 13 -28.19 17.08 20.51
N VAL A 14 -26.91 17.18 20.87
CA VAL A 14 -25.91 17.42 19.81
C VAL A 14 -25.62 16.06 19.18
N GLN A 15 -26.43 15.66 18.20
CA GLN A 15 -25.93 14.74 17.18
C GLN A 15 -24.78 15.51 16.52
N ILE A 16 -23.55 15.23 16.95
CA ILE A 16 -22.40 15.42 16.07
C ILE A 16 -22.70 14.48 14.91
N LYS A 17 -23.32 15.01 13.84
CA LYS A 17 -23.18 14.40 12.53
C LYS A 17 -21.69 14.37 12.29
N SER A 18 -21.08 13.21 12.49
CA SER A 18 -19.69 12.95 12.14
C SER A 18 -19.58 12.94 10.61
N GLU A 19 -19.87 14.08 9.98
CA GLU A 19 -19.47 14.31 8.61
C GLU A 19 -17.94 14.35 8.63
N ASN A 20 -17.34 13.30 8.05
CA ASN A 20 -15.91 13.00 7.93
C ASN A 20 -15.22 12.30 9.12
N ASN A 21 -15.78 11.15 9.54
CA ASN A 21 -15.00 10.09 10.21
C ASN A 21 -13.95 9.39 9.29
N ARG A 22 -13.47 10.04 8.22
CA ARG A 22 -12.33 9.54 7.42
C ARG A 22 -11.01 9.52 8.21
N ALA A 23 -10.98 10.05 9.43
CA ALA A 23 -9.76 10.38 10.15
C ALA A 23 -9.10 9.26 10.98
N PHE A 24 -9.58 8.02 11.03
CA PHE A 24 -9.01 7.02 11.97
C PHE A 24 -8.76 5.59 11.45
N TYR A 25 -8.75 5.34 10.12
CA TYR A 25 -8.52 3.98 9.59
C TYR A 25 -7.49 3.84 8.46
N ALA A 26 -6.86 4.94 8.03
CA ALA A 26 -5.88 4.88 6.95
C ALA A 26 -4.52 4.41 7.46
N ASP A 27 -4.45 3.12 7.76
CA ASP A 27 -3.21 2.40 7.95
C ASP A 27 -2.73 1.90 6.58
N VAL A 28 -1.44 2.01 6.28
CA VAL A 28 -0.84 1.48 5.04
C VAL A 28 -1.02 -0.04 4.91
N ARG A 29 -1.40 -0.73 5.99
CA ARG A 29 -1.72 -2.16 6.06
C ARG A 29 -3.20 -2.46 5.78
N SER A 30 -4.05 -1.44 5.60
CA SER A 30 -5.46 -1.62 5.25
C SER A 30 -5.62 -2.36 3.93
N LEU A 31 -6.57 -3.30 3.88
CA LEU A 31 -6.80 -4.19 2.75
C LEU A 31 -8.22 -4.01 2.18
N MET A 32 -8.32 -3.91 0.85
CA MET A 32 -9.57 -3.90 0.11
C MET A 32 -9.60 -5.10 -0.82
N PHE A 33 -10.46 -6.07 -0.53
CA PHE A 33 -10.76 -7.14 -1.48
C PHE A 33 -11.92 -6.68 -2.35
N PHE A 34 -11.69 -6.63 -3.67
CA PHE A 34 -12.70 -6.16 -4.60
C PHE A 34 -12.98 -7.14 -5.74
N THR A 35 -14.21 -7.08 -6.23
CA THR A 35 -14.71 -7.93 -7.33
C THR A 35 -15.73 -7.20 -8.20
N LYS A 36 -15.91 -7.72 -9.42
CA LYS A 36 -17.01 -7.36 -10.33
C LYS A 36 -18.10 -8.44 -10.41
N ASP A 37 -17.98 -9.51 -9.65
CA ASP A 37 -18.95 -10.61 -9.71
C ASP A 37 -20.22 -10.28 -8.92
N PHE A 38 -20.10 -9.41 -7.93
CA PHE A 38 -21.16 -9.07 -6.98
C PHE A 38 -21.30 -7.56 -6.79
N ALA A 39 -22.49 -7.12 -6.44
CA ALA A 39 -22.72 -5.79 -5.90
C ALA A 39 -22.62 -5.87 -4.37
N ILE A 40 -21.59 -5.25 -3.80
CA ILE A 40 -21.32 -5.25 -2.36
C ILE A 40 -20.97 -3.82 -1.99
N SER A 41 -21.78 -3.18 -1.15
CA SER A 41 -21.43 -1.88 -0.57
C SER A 41 -20.13 -2.00 0.24
N PRO A 42 -19.31 -0.93 0.35
CA PRO A 42 -18.13 -0.93 1.19
C PRO A 42 -18.43 -1.49 2.58
N THR A 43 -17.88 -2.65 2.89
CA THR A 43 -18.22 -3.39 4.12
C THR A 43 -16.95 -3.79 4.84
N PHE A 44 -16.84 -3.39 6.10
CA PHE A 44 -15.78 -3.86 6.98
C PHE A 44 -16.07 -5.29 7.44
N ILE A 45 -15.06 -6.15 7.40
CA ILE A 45 -15.14 -7.51 7.92
C ILE A 45 -14.02 -7.75 8.94
N THR A 46 -14.33 -8.49 9.99
CA THR A 46 -13.43 -8.92 11.05
C THR A 46 -13.01 -10.38 10.90
N GLU A 47 -13.83 -11.19 10.21
CA GLU A 47 -13.53 -12.57 9.89
C GLU A 47 -14.20 -12.99 8.57
N PRO A 48 -13.81 -14.13 7.97
CA PRO A 48 -14.40 -14.58 6.71
C PRO A 48 -15.91 -14.82 6.80
N GLY A 49 -16.41 -15.23 7.98
CA GLY A 49 -17.83 -15.51 8.23
C GLY A 49 -18.74 -14.30 7.95
N ASP A 50 -18.28 -13.10 8.31
CA ASP A 50 -19.00 -11.82 8.09
C ASP A 50 -19.40 -11.64 6.62
N LEU A 51 -18.61 -12.16 5.67
CA LEU A 51 -18.92 -12.07 4.24
C LEU A 51 -20.15 -12.89 3.85
N LEU A 52 -20.38 -14.02 4.51
CA LEU A 52 -21.54 -14.89 4.26
C LEU A 52 -22.81 -14.29 4.86
N GLU A 53 -22.69 -13.55 5.96
CA GLU A 53 -23.80 -12.86 6.61
C GLU A 53 -24.39 -11.74 5.73
N LEU A 54 -23.63 -11.23 4.77
CA LEU A 54 -24.14 -10.28 3.76
C LEU A 54 -25.20 -10.89 2.85
N ASN A 55 -25.34 -12.22 2.84
CA ASN A 55 -26.38 -12.96 2.11
C ASN A 55 -26.46 -12.59 0.62
N ILE A 56 -25.28 -12.41 -0.01
CA ILE A 56 -25.15 -12.06 -1.42
C ILE A 56 -25.38 -13.31 -2.28
N SER A 57 -26.33 -13.23 -3.22
CA SER A 57 -26.64 -14.34 -4.12
C SER A 57 -25.41 -14.81 -4.89
N GLY A 58 -25.13 -16.12 -4.84
CA GLY A 58 -23.99 -16.74 -5.53
C GLY A 58 -22.66 -16.69 -4.76
N LEU A 59 -22.54 -15.85 -3.73
CA LEU A 59 -21.38 -15.82 -2.85
C LEU A 59 -21.56 -16.86 -1.73
N ASN A 60 -20.61 -17.80 -1.63
CA ASN A 60 -20.57 -18.81 -0.58
C ASN A 60 -19.13 -19.26 -0.34
N GLU A 61 -18.92 -20.16 0.62
CA GLU A 61 -17.61 -20.66 1.02
C GLU A 61 -16.78 -21.29 -0.12
N ASN A 62 -17.45 -21.79 -1.15
CA ASN A 62 -16.79 -22.41 -2.30
C ASN A 62 -16.37 -21.39 -3.36
N HIS A 63 -16.90 -20.16 -3.33
CA HIS A 63 -16.59 -19.13 -4.30
C HIS A 63 -15.14 -18.67 -4.18
N ASN A 64 -14.48 -18.43 -5.32
CA ASN A 64 -13.07 -18.04 -5.35
C ASN A 64 -12.82 -16.72 -4.61
N PHE A 65 -13.73 -15.75 -4.72
CA PHE A 65 -13.63 -14.48 -3.98
C PHE A 65 -13.67 -14.68 -2.46
N TYR A 66 -14.57 -15.54 -1.96
CA TYR A 66 -14.59 -15.90 -0.54
C TYR A 66 -13.27 -16.57 -0.12
N LYS A 67 -12.79 -17.55 -0.89
CA LYS A 67 -11.55 -18.28 -0.60
C LYS A 67 -10.31 -17.38 -0.57
N LEU A 68 -10.26 -16.36 -1.42
CA LEU A 68 -9.21 -15.34 -1.40
C LEU A 68 -9.21 -14.59 -0.06
N ILE A 69 -10.37 -14.12 0.38
CA ILE A 69 -10.55 -13.41 1.66
C ILE A 69 -10.26 -14.34 2.83
N ALA A 70 -10.79 -15.57 2.82
CA ALA A 70 -10.53 -16.57 3.85
C ALA A 70 -9.03 -16.88 4.00
N SER A 71 -8.31 -16.91 2.88
CA SER A 71 -6.85 -17.08 2.90
C SER A 71 -6.13 -15.94 3.62
N ALA A 72 -6.67 -14.72 3.62
CA ALA A 72 -6.12 -13.60 4.39
C ALA A 72 -6.09 -13.84 5.90
N TYR A 73 -7.01 -14.65 6.40
CA TYR A 73 -7.12 -15.04 7.82
C TYR A 73 -6.52 -16.41 8.11
N SER A 74 -5.90 -17.07 7.13
CA SER A 74 -5.37 -18.44 7.27
C SER A 74 -3.99 -18.52 7.93
N GLN A 75 -3.32 -17.37 8.10
CA GLN A 75 -1.97 -17.31 8.64
C GLN A 75 -2.00 -17.04 10.15
N ALA A 76 -0.85 -17.24 10.82
CA ALA A 76 -0.75 -17.06 12.27
C ALA A 76 -1.07 -15.64 12.75
N TYR A 77 -0.94 -14.65 11.87
CA TYR A 77 -1.35 -13.27 12.13
C TYR A 77 -2.54 -12.93 11.26
N THR A 78 -3.50 -12.21 11.82
CA THR A 78 -4.70 -11.77 11.12
C THR A 78 -4.55 -10.31 10.69
N PRO A 79 -5.15 -9.91 9.55
CA PRO A 79 -5.11 -8.53 9.11
C PRO A 79 -5.84 -7.60 10.09
N LEU A 80 -5.37 -6.36 10.20
CA LEU A 80 -5.94 -5.36 11.12
C LEU A 80 -7.24 -4.75 10.59
N ASN A 81 -7.27 -4.41 9.29
CA ASN A 81 -8.39 -3.74 8.67
C ASN A 81 -8.66 -4.35 7.30
N VAL A 82 -9.85 -4.94 7.14
CA VAL A 82 -10.27 -5.53 5.87
C VAL A 82 -11.62 -4.96 5.47
N VAL A 83 -11.65 -4.42 4.25
CA VAL A 83 -12.87 -3.96 3.60
C VAL A 83 -13.12 -4.84 2.38
N VAL A 84 -14.38 -5.16 2.14
CA VAL A 84 -14.85 -5.83 0.94
C VAL A 84 -15.73 -4.87 0.16
N TYR A 85 -15.57 -4.88 -1.16
CA TYR A 85 -16.37 -4.05 -2.06
C TYR A 85 -16.61 -4.77 -3.38
N GLY A 86 -17.77 -4.55 -3.98
CA GLY A 86 -18.15 -5.19 -5.24
C GLY A 86 -19.00 -4.26 -6.08
N ASN A 87 -18.68 -4.17 -7.37
CA ASN A 87 -19.52 -3.48 -8.34
C ASN A 87 -19.56 -4.28 -9.64
N ASN A 88 -20.67 -4.98 -9.85
CA ASN A 88 -20.89 -5.83 -11.02
C ASN A 88 -21.36 -5.08 -12.28
N THR A 89 -21.47 -3.76 -12.22
CA THR A 89 -21.87 -2.91 -13.35
C THR A 89 -20.72 -2.07 -13.89
N ALA A 90 -19.62 -1.93 -13.15
CA ALA A 90 -18.46 -1.16 -13.57
C ALA A 90 -17.74 -1.86 -14.73
N ALA A 91 -17.65 -1.17 -15.88
CA ALA A 91 -16.96 -1.68 -17.06
C ALA A 91 -15.44 -1.50 -16.97
N THR A 92 -14.98 -0.53 -16.17
CA THR A 92 -13.56 -0.26 -15.94
C THR A 92 -13.25 -0.13 -14.45
N PHE A 93 -11.96 -0.30 -14.10
CA PHE A 93 -11.52 -0.09 -12.72
C PHE A 93 -11.68 1.37 -12.27
N THR A 94 -11.45 2.34 -13.16
CA THR A 94 -11.68 3.77 -12.85
C THR A 94 -13.14 4.03 -12.44
N GLU A 95 -14.12 3.43 -13.13
CA GLU A 95 -15.53 3.53 -12.77
C GLU A 95 -15.83 2.89 -11.40
N LEU A 96 -15.27 1.70 -11.15
CA LEU A 96 -15.40 1.03 -9.86
C LEU A 96 -14.86 1.92 -8.73
N MET A 97 -13.69 2.52 -8.93
CA MET A 97 -13.02 3.40 -7.96
C MET A 97 -13.76 4.72 -7.74
N ASN A 98 -14.23 5.37 -8.80
CA ASN A 98 -15.02 6.59 -8.67
C ASN A 98 -16.34 6.33 -7.93
N THR A 99 -16.94 5.16 -8.15
CA THR A 99 -18.14 4.76 -7.42
C THR A 99 -17.82 4.52 -5.94
N TYR A 100 -16.70 3.82 -5.65
CA TYR A 100 -16.25 3.57 -4.29
C TYR A 100 -15.95 4.87 -3.53
N ILE A 101 -15.11 5.75 -4.06
CA ILE A 101 -14.64 6.97 -3.38
C ILE A 101 -15.78 7.93 -3.03
N ASN A 102 -16.85 7.92 -3.84
CA ASN A 102 -18.05 8.74 -3.65
C ASN A 102 -19.12 8.04 -2.81
N HIS A 103 -18.93 6.78 -2.41
CA HIS A 103 -19.85 6.07 -1.53
C HIS A 103 -19.78 6.64 -0.11
N GLU A 104 -20.92 6.76 0.57
CA GLU A 104 -20.99 7.32 1.92
C GLU A 104 -20.20 6.49 2.95
N ASP A 105 -20.27 5.17 2.83
CA ASP A 105 -19.53 4.21 3.66
C ASP A 105 -18.09 3.92 3.18
N ALA A 106 -17.54 4.73 2.26
CA ALA A 106 -16.20 4.48 1.74
C ALA A 106 -15.11 4.65 2.80
N PHE A 107 -14.27 3.62 2.95
CA PHE A 107 -13.09 3.66 3.80
C PHE A 107 -11.84 4.04 2.99
N GLU A 108 -10.92 4.76 3.60
CA GLU A 108 -9.61 4.97 3.00
C GLU A 108 -8.76 3.71 3.11
N VAL A 109 -8.40 3.10 1.98
CA VAL A 109 -7.67 1.83 1.92
C VAL A 109 -6.48 1.89 0.97
N THR A 110 -5.35 1.30 1.39
CA THR A 110 -4.08 1.36 0.65
C THR A 110 -3.85 0.17 -0.27
N ASN A 111 -4.13 -1.06 0.18
CA ASN A 111 -3.85 -2.27 -0.59
C ASN A 111 -5.13 -2.78 -1.24
N TRP A 112 -5.11 -3.00 -2.55
CA TRP A 112 -6.26 -3.38 -3.36
C TRP A 112 -6.01 -4.74 -3.98
N ILE A 113 -6.88 -5.70 -3.67
CA ILE A 113 -6.63 -7.12 -3.93
C ILE A 113 -7.79 -7.72 -4.71
N THR A 114 -7.46 -8.47 -5.76
CA THR A 114 -8.46 -9.19 -6.55
C THR A 114 -7.93 -10.52 -7.08
N ASN A 115 -8.85 -11.44 -7.37
CA ASN A 115 -8.60 -12.69 -8.09
C ASN A 115 -9.49 -12.84 -9.33
N MET A 116 -9.91 -11.72 -9.93
CA MET A 116 -10.56 -11.75 -11.22
C MET A 116 -9.72 -12.54 -12.24
N ASP A 117 -10.41 -13.31 -13.06
CA ASP A 117 -9.80 -14.17 -14.07
C ASP A 117 -9.08 -13.33 -15.13
N ILE A 118 -7.74 -13.42 -15.14
CA ILE A 118 -6.91 -12.58 -15.99
C ILE A 118 -7.06 -12.85 -17.49
N VAL A 119 -7.60 -14.01 -17.87
CA VAL A 119 -7.81 -14.38 -19.28
C VAL A 119 -9.14 -13.83 -19.76
N SER A 120 -10.23 -14.11 -19.03
CA SER A 120 -11.56 -13.62 -19.43
C SER A 120 -11.76 -12.13 -19.15
N GLU A 121 -11.09 -11.58 -18.14
CA GLU A 121 -11.19 -10.17 -17.73
C GLU A 121 -9.97 -9.33 -18.11
N LYS A 122 -9.20 -9.74 -19.14
CA LYS A 122 -7.96 -9.07 -19.56
C LYS A 122 -8.11 -7.55 -19.71
N THR A 123 -9.19 -7.10 -20.34
CA THR A 123 -9.47 -5.65 -20.52
C THR A 123 -9.63 -4.93 -19.18
N TYR A 124 -10.33 -5.55 -18.23
CA TYR A 124 -10.53 -4.98 -16.91
C TYR A 124 -9.23 -4.94 -16.12
N ILE A 125 -8.45 -6.03 -16.14
CA ILE A 125 -7.12 -6.09 -15.51
C ILE A 125 -6.19 -5.00 -16.06
N ASN A 126 -6.16 -4.80 -17.38
CA ASN A 126 -5.40 -3.71 -18.00
C ASN A 126 -5.87 -2.32 -17.53
N SER A 127 -7.16 -2.17 -17.22
CA SER A 127 -7.70 -0.93 -16.66
C SER A 127 -7.22 -0.68 -15.21
N ILE A 128 -7.05 -1.73 -14.39
CA ILE A 128 -6.43 -1.64 -13.05
C ILE A 128 -5.00 -1.12 -13.18
N VAL A 129 -4.21 -1.73 -14.07
CA VAL A 129 -2.81 -1.32 -14.31
C VAL A 129 -2.74 0.12 -14.80
N SER A 130 -3.69 0.53 -15.65
CA SER A 130 -3.76 1.91 -16.15
C SER A 130 -4.07 2.91 -15.03
N TYR A 131 -4.97 2.56 -14.12
CA TYR A 131 -5.25 3.35 -12.92
C TYR A 131 -4.06 3.40 -11.95
N ALA A 132 -3.33 2.29 -11.77
CA ALA A 132 -2.14 2.25 -10.92
C ALA A 132 -0.99 3.16 -11.44
N LYS A 133 -0.98 3.49 -12.74
CA LYS A 133 -0.08 4.50 -13.29
C LYS A 133 -0.43 5.92 -12.83
N THR A 134 -1.70 6.19 -12.52
CA THR A 134 -2.16 7.51 -12.10
C THR A 134 -2.21 7.67 -10.59
N ASP A 135 -2.61 6.64 -9.85
CA ASP A 135 -2.65 6.66 -8.38
C ASP A 135 -1.43 5.91 -7.81
N LYS A 136 -0.47 6.68 -7.31
CA LYS A 136 0.77 6.17 -6.70
C LYS A 136 0.68 5.97 -5.20
N ASP A 137 -0.48 6.25 -4.61
CA ASP A 137 -0.74 6.13 -3.17
C ASP A 137 -1.50 4.84 -2.84
N LYS A 138 -1.52 3.89 -3.78
CA LYS A 138 -2.17 2.59 -3.68
C LYS A 138 -1.23 1.49 -4.14
N GLN A 139 -1.36 0.34 -3.52
CA GLN A 139 -0.68 -0.89 -3.91
C GLN A 139 -1.72 -1.89 -4.42
N PHE A 140 -1.49 -2.49 -5.58
CA PHE A 140 -2.39 -3.46 -6.18
C PHE A 140 -1.79 -4.86 -6.13
N PHE A 141 -2.61 -5.85 -5.77
CA PHE A 141 -2.27 -7.26 -5.78
C PHE A 141 -3.27 -8.00 -6.67
N ILE A 142 -2.77 -8.65 -7.70
CA ILE A 142 -3.58 -9.40 -8.66
C ILE A 142 -3.18 -10.86 -8.56
N ALA A 143 -4.09 -11.67 -8.05
CA ALA A 143 -3.92 -13.12 -8.00
C ALA A 143 -4.09 -13.71 -9.40
N VAL A 144 -3.11 -14.50 -9.83
CA VAL A 144 -3.04 -15.06 -11.18
C VAL A 144 -3.16 -16.56 -11.10
N ASP A 145 -4.34 -17.08 -11.43
CA ASP A 145 -4.57 -18.52 -11.57
C ASP A 145 -3.73 -19.07 -12.74
N TYR A 146 -2.66 -19.78 -12.40
CA TYR A 146 -1.70 -20.27 -13.39
C TYR A 146 -2.32 -21.25 -14.38
N GLU A 147 -3.29 -22.06 -13.94
CA GLU A 147 -3.95 -23.05 -14.79
C GLU A 147 -4.74 -22.37 -15.92
N LYS A 148 -5.38 -21.25 -15.61
CA LYS A 148 -6.12 -20.46 -16.59
C LYS A 148 -5.21 -19.73 -17.57
N VAL A 149 -4.08 -19.20 -17.10
CA VAL A 149 -3.07 -18.58 -17.98
C VAL A 149 -2.41 -19.61 -18.89
N GLY A 150 -2.28 -20.85 -18.43
CA GLY A 150 -1.91 -22.02 -19.24
C GLY A 150 -0.41 -22.18 -19.51
N SER A 151 0.42 -21.15 -19.33
CA SER A 151 1.88 -21.28 -19.46
C SER A 151 2.68 -20.18 -18.76
N ALA A 152 3.95 -20.49 -18.46
CA ALA A 152 4.86 -19.50 -17.90
C ALA A 152 5.18 -18.35 -18.86
N ALA A 153 5.16 -18.58 -20.17
CA ALA A 153 5.38 -17.52 -21.15
C ALA A 153 4.27 -16.47 -21.10
N GLU A 154 3.01 -16.90 -21.03
CA GLU A 154 1.87 -15.98 -20.90
C GLU A 154 1.85 -15.28 -19.53
N ALA A 155 2.21 -15.99 -18.45
CA ALA A 155 2.36 -15.37 -17.13
C ALA A 155 3.44 -14.27 -17.12
N VAL A 156 4.58 -14.52 -17.77
CA VAL A 156 5.66 -13.54 -17.90
C VAL A 156 5.23 -12.35 -18.76
N LYS A 157 4.46 -12.56 -19.84
CA LYS A 157 3.93 -11.45 -20.65
C LYS A 157 3.09 -10.49 -19.81
N LEU A 158 2.24 -11.00 -18.92
CA LEU A 158 1.43 -10.16 -18.02
C LEU A 158 2.30 -9.20 -17.21
N GLN A 159 3.41 -9.70 -16.64
CA GLN A 159 4.38 -8.89 -15.91
C GLN A 159 5.05 -7.85 -16.82
N THR A 160 5.58 -8.27 -17.98
CA THR A 160 6.39 -7.39 -18.85
C THR A 160 5.58 -6.33 -19.58
N GLU A 161 4.31 -6.63 -19.94
CA GLU A 161 3.41 -5.69 -20.61
C GLU A 161 2.81 -4.66 -19.64
N ASN A 162 2.76 -4.98 -18.35
CA ASN A 162 2.13 -4.16 -17.31
C ASN A 162 3.13 -3.56 -16.33
N ASN A 163 4.26 -3.07 -16.83
CA ASN A 163 5.38 -2.52 -16.05
C ASN A 163 4.97 -1.26 -15.24
N VAL A 164 4.69 -1.46 -13.94
CA VAL A 164 4.31 -0.40 -13.00
C VAL A 164 4.87 -0.72 -11.60
N ASN A 165 5.32 0.29 -10.87
CA ASN A 165 5.99 0.15 -9.58
C ASN A 165 5.06 -0.10 -8.36
N ASN A 166 3.75 -0.28 -8.57
CA ASN A 166 2.76 -0.50 -7.51
C ASN A 166 1.68 -1.54 -7.84
N VAL A 167 1.98 -2.44 -8.78
CA VAL A 167 1.14 -3.60 -9.10
C VAL A 167 1.98 -4.84 -8.89
N ALA A 168 1.50 -5.81 -8.12
CA ALA A 168 2.14 -7.09 -7.93
C ALA A 168 1.25 -8.21 -8.50
N PHE A 169 1.79 -8.98 -9.44
CA PHE A 169 1.19 -10.23 -9.88
C PHE A 169 1.72 -11.37 -9.02
N VAL A 170 0.79 -12.18 -8.49
CA VAL A 170 1.09 -13.32 -7.63
C VAL A 170 0.56 -14.57 -8.30
N ILE A 171 1.45 -15.50 -8.65
CA ILE A 171 1.11 -16.75 -9.33
C ILE A 171 0.53 -17.73 -8.32
N GLU A 172 -0.72 -18.11 -8.54
CA GLU A 172 -1.48 -19.09 -7.79
C GLU A 172 -1.37 -20.45 -8.48
N GLY A 173 -0.90 -21.47 -7.76
CA GLY A 173 -0.76 -22.80 -8.32
C GLY A 173 -1.94 -23.72 -8.02
N THR A 174 -2.20 -24.64 -8.94
CA THR A 174 -3.38 -25.51 -8.93
C THR A 174 -3.50 -26.35 -7.65
N LYS A 175 -2.39 -26.77 -7.05
CA LYS A 175 -2.45 -27.63 -5.86
C LYS A 175 -3.01 -26.92 -4.65
N ASN A 176 -2.61 -25.66 -4.43
CA ASN A 176 -3.12 -24.87 -3.33
C ASN A 176 -4.52 -24.32 -3.64
N LEU A 177 -4.78 -23.90 -4.89
CA LEU A 177 -6.14 -23.49 -5.31
C LEU A 177 -7.18 -24.59 -5.14
N ALA A 178 -6.84 -25.86 -5.44
CA ALA A 178 -7.72 -27.00 -5.21
C ALA A 178 -8.10 -27.20 -3.73
N LYS A 179 -7.29 -26.69 -2.80
CA LYS A 179 -7.57 -26.67 -1.36
C LYS A 179 -8.29 -25.40 -0.90
N GLY A 180 -8.57 -24.47 -1.82
CA GLY A 180 -9.11 -23.15 -1.51
C GLY A 180 -8.08 -22.18 -0.92
N ASN A 181 -6.80 -22.50 -0.98
CA ASN A 181 -5.73 -21.65 -0.45
C ASN A 181 -5.21 -20.72 -1.55
N TRP A 182 -5.37 -19.41 -1.34
CA TRP A 182 -4.88 -18.36 -2.21
C TRP A 182 -3.66 -17.71 -1.59
N LEU A 183 -2.52 -17.81 -2.27
CA LEU A 183 -1.25 -17.26 -1.82
C LEU A 183 -1.34 -15.75 -1.66
N THR A 184 -1.99 -15.07 -2.60
CA THR A 184 -2.20 -13.63 -2.56
C THR A 184 -2.92 -13.24 -1.28
N GLY A 185 -4.02 -13.92 -0.95
CA GLY A 185 -4.76 -13.69 0.29
C GLY A 185 -3.88 -13.90 1.52
N ALA A 186 -3.21 -15.05 1.60
CA ALA A 186 -2.32 -15.37 2.73
C ALA A 186 -1.18 -14.36 2.92
N LEU A 187 -0.58 -13.88 1.83
CA LEU A 187 0.46 -12.85 1.85
C LEU A 187 -0.07 -11.50 2.31
N VAL A 188 -1.11 -11.00 1.65
CA VAL A 188 -1.61 -9.64 1.92
C VAL A 188 -2.27 -9.55 3.29
N GLY A 189 -3.01 -10.59 3.71
CA GLY A 189 -3.65 -10.65 5.03
C GLY A 189 -2.66 -10.95 6.14
N GLY A 190 -1.95 -12.06 5.99
CA GLY A 190 -1.17 -12.65 7.06
C GLY A 190 0.12 -11.91 7.41
N THR A 191 0.67 -11.12 6.48
CA THR A 191 1.90 -10.38 6.75
C THR A 191 1.80 -8.90 6.44
N ILE A 192 1.34 -8.51 5.25
CA ILE A 192 1.23 -7.09 4.89
C ILE A 192 0.16 -6.40 5.75
N GLY A 193 -0.98 -7.06 5.96
CA GLY A 193 -2.11 -6.53 6.71
C GLY A 193 -1.90 -6.46 8.22
N TYR A 194 -0.78 -6.97 8.71
CA TYR A 194 -0.49 -7.09 10.14
C TYR A 194 0.84 -6.45 10.55
N LYS A 195 1.95 -6.88 9.95
CA LYS A 195 3.29 -6.48 10.39
C LYS A 195 3.57 -5.00 10.10
N ASP A 196 4.28 -4.35 11.02
CA ASP A 196 4.74 -2.98 10.81
C ASP A 196 5.75 -2.89 9.66
N LEU A 197 5.69 -1.77 8.93
CA LEU A 197 6.69 -1.43 7.92
C LEU A 197 8.08 -1.28 8.58
N GLY A 198 9.14 -1.67 7.86
CA GLY A 198 10.51 -1.78 8.40
C GLY A 198 10.87 -3.21 8.84
N SER A 199 9.88 -4.09 8.98
CA SER A 199 10.08 -5.53 9.13
C SER A 199 10.18 -6.24 7.77
N TYR A 200 10.63 -7.50 7.77
CA TYR A 200 10.45 -8.40 6.61
C TYR A 200 8.98 -8.84 6.53
N ILE A 201 8.24 -8.30 5.56
CA ILE A 201 6.77 -8.47 5.42
C ILE A 201 6.35 -9.14 4.11
N VAL A 202 7.23 -9.15 3.09
CA VAL A 202 7.02 -9.86 1.82
C VAL A 202 8.15 -10.84 1.56
N HIS A 203 9.40 -10.40 1.56
CA HIS A 203 10.52 -11.28 1.21
C HIS A 203 10.80 -12.30 2.30
N SER A 204 11.06 -13.54 1.87
CA SER A 204 11.39 -14.64 2.79
C SER A 204 10.31 -14.84 3.86
N THR A 205 9.11 -14.32 3.62
CA THR A 205 7.98 -14.47 4.54
C THR A 205 7.50 -15.90 4.46
N GLN A 206 7.52 -16.58 5.60
CA GLN A 206 6.98 -17.92 5.70
C GLN A 206 5.47 -17.91 5.49
N ILE A 207 4.98 -18.79 4.63
CA ILE A 207 3.57 -19.05 4.42
C ILE A 207 3.25 -20.47 4.92
N THR A 208 2.26 -20.56 5.80
CA THR A 208 1.86 -21.81 6.47
C THR A 208 0.56 -22.36 5.89
N GLY A 209 0.37 -23.67 5.95
CA GLY A 209 -0.83 -24.33 5.41
C GLY A 209 -0.79 -24.59 3.89
N PHE A 210 0.31 -24.25 3.23
CA PHE A 210 0.50 -24.46 1.79
C PHE A 210 1.33 -25.71 1.50
N VAL A 211 1.19 -26.23 0.28
CA VAL A 211 1.97 -27.37 -0.24
C VAL A 211 2.80 -26.98 -1.45
N GLN A 212 3.78 -27.81 -1.79
CA GLN A 212 4.66 -27.56 -2.93
C GLN A 212 3.89 -27.67 -4.25
N GLU A 213 3.96 -26.60 -5.03
CA GLU A 213 3.44 -26.52 -6.39
C GLU A 213 4.21 -27.40 -7.38
N ASN A 214 3.58 -27.64 -8.53
CA ASN A 214 4.14 -28.46 -9.62
C ASN A 214 4.97 -27.67 -10.64
N PHE A 215 5.33 -26.41 -10.35
CA PHE A 215 6.17 -25.63 -11.23
C PHE A 215 7.52 -26.32 -11.46
N THR A 216 7.87 -26.53 -12.72
CA THR A 216 9.19 -27.00 -13.13
C THR A 216 10.27 -25.97 -12.76
N LYS A 217 11.53 -26.41 -12.69
CA LYS A 217 12.66 -25.50 -12.44
C LYS A 217 12.75 -24.41 -13.51
N THR A 218 12.41 -24.73 -14.76
CA THR A 218 12.41 -23.77 -15.87
C THR A 218 11.33 -22.71 -15.69
N GLU A 219 10.11 -23.10 -15.32
CA GLU A 219 9.03 -22.14 -15.04
C GLU A 219 9.39 -21.24 -13.86
N GLN A 220 9.88 -21.82 -12.75
CA GLN A 220 10.33 -21.04 -11.58
C GLN A 220 11.43 -20.04 -11.94
N LYS A 221 12.38 -20.43 -12.82
CA LYS A 221 13.40 -19.52 -13.31
C LYS A 221 12.81 -18.40 -14.16
N SER A 222 11.88 -18.70 -15.06
CA SER A 222 11.18 -17.68 -15.85
C SER A 222 10.41 -16.69 -14.97
N PHE A 223 9.73 -17.19 -13.93
CA PHE A 223 9.05 -16.34 -12.94
C PHE A 223 10.02 -15.48 -12.16
N TRP A 224 11.13 -16.08 -11.71
CA TRP A 224 12.19 -15.37 -11.01
C TRP A 224 12.73 -14.21 -11.85
N ASP A 225 13.18 -14.51 -13.08
CA ASP A 225 13.83 -13.54 -13.97
C ASP A 225 12.87 -12.39 -14.37
N ALA A 226 11.57 -12.67 -14.46
CA ALA A 226 10.54 -11.66 -14.75
C ALA A 226 10.11 -10.83 -13.54
N GLY A 227 10.42 -11.25 -12.31
CA GLY A 227 9.96 -10.58 -11.09
C GLY A 227 8.55 -10.96 -10.65
N LEU A 228 8.01 -12.09 -11.13
CA LEU A 228 6.72 -12.61 -10.68
C LEU A 228 6.82 -13.16 -9.25
N ASN A 229 5.77 -12.99 -8.45
CA ASN A 229 5.71 -13.49 -7.08
C ASN A 229 5.07 -14.89 -7.05
N TYR A 230 5.67 -15.84 -6.35
CA TYR A 230 5.15 -17.21 -6.26
C TYR A 230 5.65 -17.92 -5.00
N LEU A 231 5.03 -19.06 -4.67
CA LEU A 231 5.44 -19.88 -3.53
C LEU A 231 6.71 -20.68 -3.86
N SER A 232 7.72 -20.57 -3.01
CA SER A 232 8.98 -21.29 -3.17
C SER A 232 8.81 -22.81 -3.08
N LYS A 233 9.81 -23.56 -3.55
CA LYS A 233 10.03 -24.93 -3.03
C LYS A 233 10.32 -24.84 -1.52
N PRO A 234 9.86 -25.80 -0.68
CA PRO A 234 10.09 -25.69 0.74
C PRO A 234 11.59 -25.82 1.03
N THR A 235 12.12 -24.91 1.85
CA THR A 235 13.49 -24.96 2.37
C THR A 235 13.41 -25.33 3.84
N GLN A 236 14.05 -26.43 4.24
CA GLN A 236 13.94 -26.97 5.61
C GLN A 236 12.50 -27.22 6.08
N GLY A 237 11.58 -27.49 5.15
CA GLY A 237 10.16 -27.71 5.43
C GLY A 237 9.29 -26.45 5.40
N TYR A 238 9.86 -25.26 5.18
CA TYR A 238 9.13 -23.99 5.18
C TYR A 238 8.99 -23.41 3.77
N PHE A 239 7.78 -22.93 3.46
CA PHE A 239 7.47 -22.25 2.21
C PHE A 239 7.60 -20.75 2.38
N HIS A 240 8.15 -20.06 1.38
CA HIS A 240 8.31 -18.61 1.40
C HIS A 240 7.85 -17.97 0.11
N ILE A 241 7.50 -16.69 0.16
CA ILE A 241 7.32 -15.88 -1.05
C ILE A 241 8.67 -15.67 -1.74
N VAL A 242 8.67 -15.94 -3.04
CA VAL A 242 9.75 -15.62 -3.96
C VAL A 242 9.53 -14.24 -4.59
N ASN A 243 10.63 -13.54 -4.86
CA ASN A 243 10.73 -12.22 -5.49
C ASN A 243 10.24 -11.01 -4.71
N GLY A 244 9.00 -10.94 -4.20
CA GLY A 244 8.50 -9.75 -3.50
C GLY A 244 8.54 -8.43 -4.31
N LEU A 245 8.36 -8.52 -5.64
CA LEU A 245 8.53 -7.41 -6.58
C LEU A 245 7.20 -6.95 -7.17
N ASN A 246 7.14 -5.67 -7.53
CA ASN A 246 6.11 -5.13 -8.40
C ASN A 246 6.39 -5.47 -9.87
N SER A 247 5.43 -5.17 -10.74
CA SER A 247 5.44 -5.53 -12.16
C SER A 247 6.53 -4.82 -12.97
N ASP A 248 7.13 -3.78 -12.41
CA ASP A 248 8.31 -3.14 -12.98
C ASP A 248 9.61 -3.95 -12.85
N ASN A 249 9.56 -5.09 -12.15
CA ASN A 249 10.69 -5.99 -11.88
C ASN A 249 11.89 -5.27 -11.22
N LYS A 250 11.61 -4.21 -10.45
CA LYS A 250 12.64 -3.37 -9.83
C LYS A 250 12.25 -2.93 -8.42
N THR A 251 11.00 -2.51 -8.27
CA THR A 251 10.49 -1.95 -7.03
C THR A 251 9.95 -3.06 -6.16
N PHE A 252 10.58 -3.27 -5.01
CA PHE A 252 10.09 -4.18 -3.99
C PHE A 252 8.78 -3.67 -3.40
N ILE A 253 7.85 -4.60 -3.16
CA ILE A 253 6.52 -4.29 -2.60
C ILE A 253 6.68 -3.56 -1.26
N GLU A 254 7.58 -4.03 -0.39
CA GLU A 254 7.86 -3.41 0.93
C GLU A 254 8.30 -1.95 0.81
N LEU A 255 9.17 -1.65 -0.15
CA LEU A 255 9.68 -0.28 -0.36
C LEU A 255 8.60 0.62 -0.92
N LYS A 256 7.72 0.09 -1.77
CA LYS A 256 6.56 0.82 -2.27
C LYS A 256 5.56 1.13 -1.17
N LEU A 257 5.34 0.21 -0.24
CA LEU A 257 4.48 0.45 0.93
C LEU A 257 5.06 1.56 1.83
N ILE A 258 6.38 1.57 2.06
CA ILE A 258 7.05 2.67 2.79
C ILE A 258 6.89 4.01 2.06
N GLU A 259 7.01 4.03 0.73
CA GLU A 259 6.74 5.23 -0.07
C GLU A 259 5.29 5.70 0.11
N ILE A 260 4.31 4.80 0.01
CA ILE A 260 2.90 5.15 0.17
C ILE A 260 2.65 5.70 1.58
N TRP A 261 3.17 5.04 2.63
CA TRP A 261 3.09 5.50 4.01
C TRP A 261 3.66 6.92 4.19
N LEU A 262 4.82 7.19 3.58
CA LEU A 262 5.43 8.52 3.67
C LEU A 262 4.58 9.58 2.94
N ARG A 263 4.13 9.29 1.72
CA ARG A 263 3.32 10.22 0.91
C ARG A 263 2.01 10.56 1.61
N ASP A 264 1.32 9.55 2.09
CA ASP A 264 0.04 9.67 2.79
C ASP A 264 0.19 10.40 4.14
N GLY A 265 1.20 10.02 4.94
CA GLY A 265 1.50 10.68 6.20
C GLY A 265 1.81 12.18 6.02
N LEU A 266 2.58 12.54 5.00
CA LEU A 266 2.87 13.95 4.67
C LEU A 266 1.61 14.71 4.26
N LYS A 267 0.75 14.13 3.41
CA LYS A 267 -0.55 14.72 3.03
C LYS A 267 -1.38 15.05 4.27
N LYS A 268 -1.51 14.07 5.17
CA LYS A 268 -2.32 14.20 6.38
C LYS A 268 -1.73 15.19 7.36
N ASP A 269 -0.43 15.13 7.63
CA ASP A 269 0.22 16.03 8.58
C ASP A 269 0.13 17.49 8.14
N LEU A 270 0.35 17.77 6.85
CA LEU A 270 0.26 19.12 6.29
C LEU A 270 -1.18 19.63 6.30
N THR A 271 -2.15 18.79 5.95
CA THR A 271 -3.58 19.13 6.02
C THR A 271 -4.01 19.42 7.46
N ILE A 272 -3.67 18.55 8.42
CA ILE A 272 -3.99 18.72 9.85
C ILE A 272 -3.31 19.99 10.39
N PHE A 273 -2.06 20.23 10.01
CA PHE A 273 -1.34 21.42 10.41
C PHE A 273 -2.06 22.69 9.94
N GLN A 274 -2.49 22.72 8.67
CA GLN A 274 -3.24 23.86 8.13
C GLN A 274 -4.57 24.05 8.86
N VAL A 275 -5.38 23.00 9.03
CA VAL A 275 -6.68 23.08 9.71
C VAL A 275 -6.55 23.61 11.15
N ARG A 276 -5.45 23.29 11.84
CA ARG A 276 -5.18 23.74 13.22
C ARG A 276 -4.56 25.14 13.33
N LYS A 277 -3.99 25.66 12.26
CA LYS A 277 -3.22 26.92 12.24
C LYS A 277 -3.79 27.96 11.28
N ASP A 278 -4.94 27.68 10.70
CA ASP A 278 -5.65 28.43 9.64
C ASP A 278 -4.88 28.53 8.32
N LYS A 279 -3.58 28.88 8.30
CA LYS A 279 -2.73 28.96 7.11
C LYS A 279 -1.25 28.72 7.40
N ILE A 280 -0.51 28.28 6.38
CA ILE A 280 0.95 28.29 6.39
C ILE A 280 1.42 29.68 5.93
N PRO A 281 2.16 30.46 6.75
CA PRO A 281 2.58 31.80 6.37
C PRO A 281 3.58 31.74 5.22
N LEU A 282 3.37 32.55 4.18
CA LEU A 282 4.21 32.56 2.98
C LEU A 282 5.49 33.39 3.20
N ASN A 283 6.31 32.94 4.16
CA ASN A 283 7.58 33.51 4.58
C ASN A 283 8.53 32.39 5.05
N ASP A 284 9.74 32.75 5.50
CA ASP A 284 10.72 31.77 6.01
C ASP A 284 10.20 30.95 7.19
N ILE A 285 9.31 31.50 8.01
CA ILE A 285 8.72 30.77 9.13
C ILE A 285 7.86 29.62 8.59
N GLY A 286 7.03 29.85 7.58
CA GLY A 286 6.23 28.78 6.97
C GLY A 286 7.07 27.74 6.26
N ARG A 287 8.15 28.15 5.60
CA ARG A 287 9.16 27.23 5.04
C ARG A 287 9.73 26.30 6.11
N LEU A 288 10.19 26.86 7.23
CA LEU A 288 10.73 26.08 8.37
C LEU A 288 9.68 25.18 9.03
N MET A 289 8.42 25.61 9.08
CA MET A 289 7.30 24.78 9.57
C MET A 289 7.10 23.54 8.69
N ILE A 290 7.07 23.72 7.36
CA ILE A 290 6.99 22.61 6.40
C ILE A 290 8.18 21.68 6.56
N GLU A 291 9.41 22.23 6.63
CA GLU A 291 10.61 21.44 6.84
C GLU A 291 10.53 20.60 8.11
N SER A 292 10.03 21.17 9.21
CA SER A 292 9.87 20.47 10.48
C SER A 292 8.88 19.30 10.38
N ILE A 293 7.77 19.47 9.66
CA ILE A 293 6.76 18.41 9.48
C ILE A 293 7.35 17.26 8.67
N ILE A 294 8.01 17.56 7.55
CA ILE A 294 8.63 16.52 6.71
C ILE A 294 9.73 15.78 7.49
N ARG A 295 10.58 16.52 8.21
CA ARG A 295 11.64 15.95 9.06
C ARG A 295 11.08 15.04 10.15
N GLU A 296 10.00 15.43 10.81
CA GLU A 296 9.38 14.61 11.85
C GLU A 296 8.85 13.30 11.28
N ARG A 297 8.19 13.34 10.12
CA ARG A 297 7.72 12.11 9.45
C ARG A 297 8.87 11.19 9.05
N CYS A 298 9.97 11.73 8.53
CA CYS A 298 11.18 10.94 8.26
C CYS A 298 11.79 10.35 9.54
N ARG A 299 11.81 11.10 10.65
CA ARG A 299 12.29 10.62 11.95
C ARG A 299 11.46 9.44 12.46
N GLN A 300 10.14 9.48 12.30
CA GLN A 300 9.25 8.38 12.64
C GLN A 300 9.57 7.13 11.80
N GLY A 301 9.75 7.28 10.48
CA GLY A 301 10.12 6.17 9.61
C GLY A 301 11.49 5.56 9.97
N ALA A 302 12.47 6.39 10.31
CA ALA A 302 13.78 5.93 10.80
C ALA A 302 13.65 5.15 12.12
N SER A 303 12.83 5.66 13.06
CA SER A 303 12.58 5.01 14.35
C SER A 303 11.87 3.66 14.20
N ALA A 304 11.07 3.50 13.14
CA ALA A 304 10.40 2.25 12.78
C ALA A 304 11.26 1.28 11.95
N GLY A 305 12.53 1.64 11.65
CA GLY A 305 13.41 0.79 10.83
C GLY A 305 13.11 0.83 9.33
N MET A 306 12.40 1.85 8.84
CA MET A 306 12.13 2.00 7.39
C MET A 306 13.30 2.67 6.66
N PHE A 307 13.97 3.62 7.33
CA PHE A 307 15.07 4.41 6.77
C PHE A 307 16.39 4.15 7.48
N MET A 308 17.48 4.23 6.73
CA MET A 308 18.83 4.11 7.27
C MET A 308 19.21 5.36 8.08
N VAL A 309 20.04 5.17 9.11
CA VAL A 309 20.60 6.25 9.92
C VAL A 309 22.12 6.14 9.99
N ASP A 310 22.81 7.26 10.22
CA ASP A 310 24.24 7.26 10.51
C ASP A 310 24.52 6.90 11.98
N ASN A 311 25.80 6.92 12.37
CA ASN A 311 26.24 6.60 13.73
C ASN A 311 25.70 7.56 14.80
N ALA A 312 25.21 8.75 14.42
CA ALA A 312 24.56 9.70 15.31
C ALA A 312 23.03 9.56 15.31
N GLY A 313 22.47 8.59 14.59
CA GLY A 313 21.03 8.39 14.44
C GLY A 313 20.39 9.32 13.41
N SER A 314 21.16 9.99 12.55
CA SER A 314 20.64 10.92 11.56
C SER A 314 20.31 10.22 10.23
N TYR A 315 19.06 10.36 9.79
CA TYR A 315 18.56 9.85 8.50
C TYR A 315 18.90 10.75 7.29
N PHE A 316 19.43 11.95 7.55
CA PHE A 316 20.08 12.79 6.53
C PHE A 316 21.60 12.86 6.73
N GLY A 317 22.12 11.93 7.53
CA GLY A 317 23.52 11.81 7.85
C GLY A 317 24.37 11.34 6.67
N THR A 318 25.63 11.04 6.97
CA THR A 318 26.57 10.47 6.02
C THR A 318 27.19 9.21 6.63
N ILE A 319 27.24 8.14 5.85
CA ILE A 319 27.91 6.89 6.24
C ILE A 319 29.17 6.69 5.40
N MET A 320 30.12 5.93 5.93
CA MET A 320 31.28 5.45 5.18
C MET A 320 31.04 4.01 4.74
N GLN A 321 31.27 3.72 3.46
CA GLN A 321 31.28 2.37 2.93
C GLN A 321 32.61 2.08 2.25
N LYS A 322 32.95 0.79 2.14
CA LYS A 322 34.11 0.31 1.40
C LYS A 322 33.67 -0.26 0.06
N ASP A 323 34.38 0.10 -1.00
CA ASP A 323 34.21 -0.56 -2.29
C ASP A 323 34.82 -1.97 -2.27
N LYS A 324 34.66 -2.71 -3.37
CA LYS A 324 35.24 -4.05 -3.56
C LYS A 324 36.77 -4.10 -3.44
N ASN A 325 37.45 -2.97 -3.53
CA ASN A 325 38.90 -2.84 -3.44
C ASN A 325 39.36 -2.34 -2.05
N GLY A 326 38.42 -2.12 -1.12
CA GLY A 326 38.70 -1.62 0.23
C GLY A 326 38.80 -0.09 0.35
N ASN A 327 38.54 0.68 -0.72
CA ASN A 327 38.56 2.13 -0.66
C ASN A 327 37.32 2.65 0.05
N GLU A 328 37.51 3.56 1.00
CA GLU A 328 36.40 4.19 1.72
C GLU A 328 35.82 5.36 0.92
N PHE A 329 34.49 5.42 0.85
CA PHE A 329 33.77 6.54 0.26
C PHE A 329 32.54 6.89 1.10
N SER A 330 32.17 8.18 1.06
CA SER A 330 31.04 8.71 1.81
C SER A 330 29.74 8.62 1.02
N ILE A 331 28.68 8.16 1.67
CA ILE A 331 27.32 8.11 1.11
C ILE A 331 26.42 9.00 1.96
N LYS A 332 25.78 9.98 1.32
CA LYS A 332 24.70 10.77 1.95
C LYS A 332 23.43 9.93 2.01
N LEU A 333 22.85 9.82 3.21
CA LEU A 333 21.61 9.06 3.45
C LEU A 333 20.36 9.80 3.00
N GLY A 334 20.46 11.09 2.70
CA GLY A 334 19.32 11.85 2.21
C GLY A 334 19.53 13.35 2.29
N HIS A 335 18.48 14.07 1.92
CA HIS A 335 18.39 15.52 2.05
C HIS A 335 16.93 15.94 2.05
N LEU A 336 16.69 17.15 2.57
CA LEU A 336 15.44 17.87 2.40
C LEU A 336 15.77 19.31 2.03
N THR A 337 15.22 19.76 0.92
CA THR A 337 15.22 21.16 0.51
C THR A 337 13.77 21.60 0.38
N VAL A 338 13.37 22.65 1.09
CA VAL A 338 12.17 23.42 0.77
C VAL A 338 12.64 24.73 0.16
N SER A 339 12.30 24.99 -1.10
CA SER A 339 12.85 26.10 -1.87
C SER A 339 12.58 27.44 -1.21
N GLU A 340 13.53 28.36 -1.38
CA GLU A 340 13.35 29.76 -0.99
C GLU A 340 12.17 30.39 -1.71
N LEU A 341 11.58 31.40 -1.07
CA LEU A 341 10.45 32.12 -1.62
C LEU A 341 10.90 33.06 -2.73
N THR A 342 10.47 32.76 -3.95
CA THR A 342 10.54 33.66 -5.10
C THR A 342 9.25 34.49 -5.21
N GLN A 343 9.30 35.64 -5.90
CA GLN A 343 8.10 36.43 -6.22
C GLN A 343 6.99 35.59 -6.89
N GLU A 344 7.38 34.62 -7.71
CA GLU A 344 6.47 33.67 -8.35
C GLU A 344 5.83 32.71 -7.35
N SER A 345 6.61 32.11 -6.44
CA SER A 345 6.09 31.24 -5.38
C SER A 345 5.16 31.97 -4.41
N ILE A 346 5.41 33.26 -4.17
CA ILE A 346 4.56 34.14 -3.38
C ILE A 346 3.22 34.37 -4.09
N ARG A 347 3.26 34.67 -5.39
CA ARG A 347 2.05 34.85 -6.21
C ARG A 347 1.22 33.58 -6.28
N GLU A 348 1.86 32.42 -6.34
CA GLU A 348 1.19 31.12 -6.46
C GLU A 348 0.75 30.50 -5.13
N GLY A 349 1.26 31.00 -4.00
CA GLY A 349 0.97 30.44 -2.69
C GLY A 349 1.54 29.03 -2.51
N LYS A 350 2.76 28.78 -3.01
CA LYS A 350 3.35 27.42 -3.05
C LYS A 350 4.79 27.38 -2.56
N PHE A 351 5.14 26.27 -1.91
CA PHE A 351 6.50 25.90 -1.54
C PHE A 351 6.92 24.68 -2.36
N LYS A 352 8.02 24.76 -3.10
CA LYS A 352 8.61 23.58 -3.76
C LYS A 352 9.44 22.80 -2.75
N PHE A 353 9.41 21.48 -2.80
CA PHE A 353 10.28 20.66 -1.96
C PHE A 353 10.94 19.52 -2.75
N ASP A 354 12.10 19.12 -2.29
CA ASP A 354 12.86 17.96 -2.75
C ASP A 354 13.34 17.18 -1.52
N LEU A 355 12.80 15.98 -1.38
CA LEU A 355 13.09 15.05 -0.30
C LEU A 355 13.74 13.80 -0.88
N ARG A 356 14.88 13.41 -0.32
CA ARG A 356 15.49 12.10 -0.54
C ARG A 356 15.80 11.44 0.78
N VAL A 357 15.45 10.16 0.92
CA VAL A 357 15.82 9.32 2.07
C VAL A 357 16.25 7.93 1.61
N THR A 358 17.29 7.38 2.25
CA THR A 358 17.78 6.03 1.99
C THR A 358 16.99 5.01 2.81
N PHE A 359 16.49 3.96 2.16
CA PHE A 359 15.83 2.85 2.85
C PHE A 359 16.82 2.08 3.73
N LEU A 360 16.31 1.33 4.72
CA LEU A 360 17.16 0.56 5.65
C LEU A 360 18.16 -0.38 4.96
N ASN A 361 17.85 -0.88 3.75
CA ASN A 361 18.76 -1.73 2.98
C ASN A 361 20.04 -1.01 2.48
N GLY A 362 20.16 0.30 2.63
CA GLY A 362 21.35 1.09 2.33
C GLY A 362 21.72 1.23 0.85
N VAL A 363 20.97 0.61 -0.05
CA VAL A 363 21.25 0.58 -1.49
C VAL A 363 20.25 1.42 -2.28
N ARG A 364 19.00 1.49 -1.81
CA ARG A 364 17.90 2.16 -2.51
C ARG A 364 17.48 3.42 -1.78
N ASN A 365 17.00 4.38 -2.55
CA ASN A 365 16.51 5.65 -2.03
C ASN A 365 15.09 5.86 -2.49
N LEU A 366 14.31 6.50 -1.63
CA LEU A 366 13.07 7.16 -1.99
C LEU A 366 13.37 8.62 -2.32
N ALA A 367 12.85 9.10 -3.43
CA ALA A 367 12.88 10.50 -3.82
C ALA A 367 11.44 10.99 -4.01
N LEU A 368 11.07 12.05 -3.31
CA LEU A 368 9.78 12.72 -3.42
C LEU A 368 10.04 14.21 -3.68
N THR A 369 9.57 14.69 -4.82
CA THR A 369 9.55 16.11 -5.14
C THR A 369 8.12 16.57 -5.33
N GLY A 370 7.89 17.87 -5.18
CA GLY A 370 6.58 18.43 -5.44
C GLY A 370 6.39 19.84 -4.90
N THR A 371 5.12 20.19 -4.72
CA THR A 371 4.70 21.49 -4.20
C THR A 371 3.76 21.33 -3.02
N ILE A 372 3.84 22.25 -2.07
CA ILE A 372 2.95 22.37 -0.93
C ILE A 372 2.29 23.74 -1.01
N THR A 373 0.96 23.79 -1.04
CA THR A 373 0.21 25.05 -1.07
C THR A 373 0.14 25.67 0.34
N THR A 374 -0.15 26.96 0.42
CA THR A 374 -0.44 27.64 1.70
C THR A 374 -1.66 27.09 2.42
N ASP A 375 -2.52 26.38 1.69
CA ASP A 375 -3.70 25.71 2.20
C ASP A 375 -3.40 24.27 2.66
N GLY A 376 -2.11 23.90 2.76
CA GLY A 376 -1.68 22.62 3.31
C GLY A 376 -1.83 21.43 2.35
N GLU A 377 -2.18 21.68 1.09
CA GLU A 377 -2.26 20.64 0.07
C GLU A 377 -0.86 20.32 -0.47
N ILE A 378 -0.50 19.04 -0.49
CA ILE A 378 0.75 18.57 -1.11
C ILE A 378 0.45 17.86 -2.43
N VAL A 379 1.12 18.32 -3.49
CA VAL A 379 1.06 17.75 -4.83
C VAL A 379 2.45 17.25 -5.18
N PHE A 380 2.60 15.93 -5.28
CA PHE A 380 3.85 15.29 -5.70
C PHE A 380 4.01 15.38 -7.22
N ASP A 381 5.25 15.55 -7.67
CA ASP A 381 5.57 15.43 -9.10
C ASP A 381 5.40 13.96 -9.55
N LYS A 382 5.20 13.77 -10.87
CA LYS A 382 4.92 12.47 -11.48
C LYS A 382 6.14 11.56 -11.59
#